data_AF-A0A3L8Q0A2-F1
#
_entry.id   AF-A0A3L8Q0A2-F1
#
_cell.length_a   1.000
_cell.length_b   1.000
_cell.length_c   1.000
_cell.angle_alpha   90.00
_cell.angle_beta   90.00
_cell.angle_gamma   90.00
#
_symmetry.space_group_name_H-M   'P 1'
#
loop_
_entity.id
_entity.type
_entity.pdbx_description
1 polymer ?
#
loop_
_entity_poly.entity_id
_entity_poly.type
_entity_poly.pdbx_seq_one_letter_code
_entity_poly.pdbx_strand_id
1 'polypeptide(L)'
;MTILSSLGNEQVLMSRDNPAGFKLEELTRKLRYEIEEKTRNISNDERIQAKTVVNNNSQIIGLLHQIEAIQRQSFVLMEQIAPDEGALGKPRIGK
;
A
#
# COMPACT_ATOMS: atom_id res chain seq x y z
N MET A 1 15.59 6.20 23.62
CA MET A 1 16.51 5.73 22.56
C MET A 1 16.76 4.27 22.89
N THR A 2 16.03 3.28 22.35
CA THR A 2 15.98 2.86 20.95
C THR A 2 14.81 1.87 20.78
N ILE A 3 13.80 2.20 19.98
CA ILE A 3 12.78 1.25 19.48
C ILE A 3 12.83 1.29 17.94
N LEU A 4 14.03 1.17 17.38
CA LEU A 4 14.23 1.09 15.93
C LEU A 4 14.97 -0.18 15.50
N SER A 5 15.29 -1.08 16.45
CA SER A 5 16.08 -2.28 16.18
C SER A 5 15.26 -3.54 15.86
N SER A 6 13.95 -3.45 15.66
CA SER A 6 13.12 -4.64 15.33
C SER A 6 12.27 -4.53 14.06
N LEU A 7 12.39 -3.46 13.27
CA LEU A 7 11.95 -3.53 11.89
C LEU A 7 13.08 -4.21 11.12
N GLY A 8 13.14 -5.54 11.26
CA GLY A 8 14.02 -6.38 10.44
C GLY A 8 13.77 -6.09 8.97
N ASN A 9 14.73 -6.46 8.12
CA ASN A 9 14.64 -6.34 6.66
C ASN A 9 13.59 -7.30 6.06
N GLU A 10 12.47 -7.49 6.75
CA GLU A 10 11.37 -8.36 6.39
C GLU A 10 10.64 -7.75 5.21
N GLN A 11 10.55 -8.53 4.13
CA GLN A 11 9.81 -8.11 2.95
C GLN A 11 8.33 -7.96 3.32
N VAL A 12 7.75 -6.82 2.97
CA VAL A 12 6.33 -6.54 3.22
C VAL A 12 5.44 -7.03 2.07
N LEU A 13 5.93 -6.83 0.85
CA LEU A 13 5.16 -7.14 -0.36
C LEU A 13 5.31 -8.60 -0.76
N MET A 14 4.25 -9.12 -1.38
CA MET A 14 4.24 -10.42 -2.01
C MET A 14 5.34 -10.50 -3.07
N SER A 15 6.18 -11.52 -2.98
CA SER A 15 7.25 -11.81 -3.93
C SER A 15 7.48 -13.32 -3.98
N ARG A 16 8.39 -13.76 -4.85
CA ARG A 16 8.81 -15.17 -4.86
C ARG A 16 9.47 -15.60 -3.54
N ASP A 17 10.22 -14.69 -2.91
CA ASP A 17 10.91 -14.91 -1.64
C ASP A 17 10.00 -14.62 -0.42
N ASN A 18 8.85 -14.00 -0.65
CA ASN A 18 7.84 -13.68 0.35
C ASN A 18 6.42 -13.92 -0.20
N PRO A 19 6.03 -15.18 -0.47
CA PRO A 19 4.74 -15.50 -1.08
C PRO A 19 3.54 -15.19 -0.17
N ALA A 20 3.77 -15.06 1.14
CA ALA A 20 2.76 -14.66 2.12
C ALA A 20 2.69 -13.14 2.33
N GLY A 21 3.50 -12.35 1.62
CA GLY A 21 3.48 -10.89 1.69
C GLY A 21 2.17 -10.30 1.16
N PHE A 22 1.95 -9.02 1.46
CA PHE A 22 0.76 -8.34 0.97
C PHE A 22 0.85 -8.06 -0.53
N LYS A 23 -0.27 -8.22 -1.24
CA LYS A 23 -0.41 -7.59 -2.55
C LYS A 23 -0.47 -6.07 -2.38
N LEU A 24 0.16 -5.32 -3.30
CA LEU A 24 0.31 -3.87 -3.16
C LEU A 24 -1.04 -3.13 -3.12
N GLU A 25 -1.99 -3.53 -3.95
CA GLU A 25 -3.36 -2.99 -4.00
C GLU A 25 -4.16 -3.26 -2.71
N GLU A 26 -3.87 -4.37 -2.03
CA GLU A 26 -4.54 -4.71 -0.77
C GLU A 26 -3.93 -3.93 0.40
N LEU A 27 -2.60 -3.83 0.42
CA LEU A 27 -1.87 -3.06 1.42
C LEU A 27 -2.22 -1.58 1.34
N THR A 28 -2.19 -0.99 0.14
CA THR A 28 -2.51 0.44 -0.04
C THR A 28 -3.95 0.74 0.37
N ARG A 29 -4.91 -0.12 0.02
CA ARG A 29 -6.30 -0.03 0.51
C ARG A 29 -6.38 -0.10 2.04
N LYS A 30 -5.68 -1.03 2.69
CA LYS A 30 -5.63 -1.12 4.16
C LYS A 30 -5.05 0.14 4.80
N LEU A 31 -3.94 0.64 4.27
CA LEU A 31 -3.30 1.87 4.75
C LEU A 31 -4.22 3.08 4.63
N ARG A 32 -5.00 3.20 3.54
CA ARG A 32 -5.98 4.28 3.41
C ARG A 32 -7.00 4.25 4.55
N TYR A 33 -7.60 3.10 4.84
CA TYR A 33 -8.57 2.99 5.94
C TYR A 33 -7.97 3.40 7.29
N GLU A 34 -6.76 2.96 7.59
CA GLU A 34 -6.08 3.32 8.84
C GLU A 34 -5.77 4.83 8.92
N ILE A 35 -5.36 5.45 7.81
CA ILE A 35 -5.07 6.88 7.76
C ILE A 35 -6.35 7.71 7.85
N GLU A 36 -7.43 7.28 7.18
CA GLU A 36 -8.75 7.91 7.29
C GLU A 36 -9.24 7.90 8.73
N GLU A 37 -9.10 6.78 9.44
CA GLU A 37 -9.46 6.67 10.85
C GLU A 37 -8.65 7.63 11.72
N LYS A 38 -7.32 7.65 11.55
CA LYS A 38 -6.44 8.58 12.27
C LYS A 38 -6.78 10.04 11.95
N THR A 39 -7.20 10.34 10.73
CA THR A 39 -7.58 11.69 10.29
C THR A 39 -8.87 12.14 10.98
N ARG A 40 -9.87 11.26 11.12
CA ARG A 40 -11.12 11.56 11.83
C ARG A 40 -10.89 11.95 13.29
N ASN A 41 -9.89 11.36 13.95
CA ASN A 41 -9.58 11.66 15.35
C ASN A 41 -9.09 13.10 15.59
N ILE A 42 -8.61 13.79 14.54
CA ILE A 42 -8.04 15.13 14.63
C ILE A 42 -8.78 16.16 13.76
N SER A 43 -9.86 15.77 13.07
CA SER A 43 -10.51 16.61 12.05
C SER A 43 -11.21 17.86 12.59
N ASN A 44 -11.57 17.87 13.88
CA ASN A 44 -12.26 18.98 14.54
C ASN A 44 -11.30 19.88 15.34
N ASP A 45 -9.99 19.63 15.26
CA ASP A 45 -9.00 20.45 15.93
C ASP A 45 -8.64 21.67 15.07
N GLU A 46 -9.00 22.85 15.55
CA GLU A 46 -8.86 24.12 14.82
C GLU A 46 -7.42 24.64 14.73
N ARG A 47 -6.49 24.05 15.49
CA ARG A 47 -5.08 24.43 15.47
C ARG A 47 -4.47 24.20 14.10
N ILE A 48 -3.62 25.13 13.66
CA ILE A 48 -3.00 25.08 12.33
C ILE A 48 -2.26 23.76 12.08
N GLN A 49 -1.59 23.22 13.11
CA GLN A 49 -0.86 21.96 13.02
C GLN A 49 -1.81 20.79 12.69
N ALA A 50 -2.97 20.72 13.33
CA ALA A 50 -3.95 19.66 13.06
C ALA A 50 -4.52 19.78 11.64
N LYS A 51 -4.88 20.99 11.21
CA LYS A 51 -5.32 21.25 9.82
C LYS A 51 -4.26 20.84 8.80
N THR A 52 -2.99 21.14 9.06
CA THR A 52 -1.88 20.70 8.20
C THR A 52 -1.78 19.17 8.15
N VAL A 53 -1.90 18.47 9.28
CA VAL A 53 -1.86 17.00 9.29
C VAL A 53 -3.05 16.40 8.54
N VAL A 54 -4.26 16.94 8.71
CA VAL A 54 -5.45 16.51 7.95
C VAL A 54 -5.24 16.66 6.45
N ASN A 55 -4.69 17.79 6.01
CA ASN A 55 -4.37 18.02 4.60
C ASN A 55 -3.32 17.03 4.09
N ASN A 56 -2.24 16.79 4.86
CA ASN A 56 -1.20 15.82 4.50
C ASN A 56 -1.77 14.41 4.38
N ASN A 57 -2.59 13.97 5.34
CA ASN A 57 -3.24 12.66 5.29
C ASN A 57 -4.15 12.52 4.07
N SER A 58 -4.89 13.58 3.71
CA SER A 58 -5.74 13.59 2.51
C SER A 58 -4.92 13.42 1.23
N GLN A 59 -3.75 14.06 1.14
CA GLN A 59 -2.82 13.88 0.02
C GLN A 59 -2.26 12.45 -0.03
N ILE A 60 -1.87 11.88 1.12
CA ILE A 60 -1.37 10.51 1.22
C ILE A 60 -2.44 9.51 0.76
N ILE A 61 -3.69 9.67 1.21
CA ILE A 61 -4.83 8.84 0.78
C ILE A 61 -5.01 8.91 -0.74
N GLY A 62 -4.92 10.11 -1.33
CA GLY A 62 -4.98 10.31 -2.77
C GLY A 62 -3.86 9.56 -3.53
N LEU A 63 -2.63 9.61 -3.03
CA LEU A 63 -1.50 8.88 -3.60
C LEU A 63 -1.69 7.35 -3.49
N LEU A 64 -2.16 6.86 -2.34
CA LEU A 64 -2.46 5.44 -2.15
C LEU A 64 -3.57 4.95 -3.08
N HIS A 65 -4.56 5.79 -3.39
CA HIS A 65 -5.57 5.49 -4.41
C HIS A 65 -4.95 5.35 -5.81
N GLN A 66 -4.05 6.26 -6.17
CA GLN A 66 -3.36 6.20 -7.48
C GLN A 66 -2.48 4.96 -7.59
N ILE A 67 -1.74 4.60 -6.54
CA ILE A 67 -0.92 3.39 -6.50
C ILE A 67 -1.79 2.15 -6.70
N GLU A 68 -2.92 2.04 -5.98
CA GLU A 68 -3.85 0.92 -6.18
C GLU A 68 -4.37 0.85 -7.63
N ALA A 69 -4.80 1.98 -8.19
CA ALA A 69 -5.37 2.01 -9.53
C ALA A 69 -4.34 1.57 -10.58
N ILE A 70 -3.11 2.07 -10.49
CA ILE A 70 -2.00 1.70 -11.38
C ILE A 70 -1.68 0.21 -11.24
N GLN A 71 -1.60 -0.32 -10.01
CA GLN A 71 -1.31 -1.74 -9.78
C GLN A 71 -2.40 -2.64 -10.38
N ARG A 72 -3.68 -2.29 -10.19
CA ARG A 72 -4.81 -3.03 -10.77
C ARG A 72 -4.78 -2.98 -12.29
N GLN A 73 -4.46 -1.83 -12.87
CA GLN A 73 -4.28 -1.72 -14.32
C GLN A 73 -3.13 -2.61 -14.81
N SER A 74 -2.02 -2.69 -14.08
CA SER A 74 -0.93 -3.62 -14.40
C SER A 74 -1.40 -5.08 -14.39
N PHE A 75 -2.24 -5.50 -13.44
CA PHE A 75 -2.79 -6.85 -13.46
C PHE A 75 -3.66 -7.14 -14.67
N VAL A 76 -4.53 -6.20 -15.06
CA VAL A 76 -5.34 -6.33 -16.29
C VAL A 76 -4.46 -6.54 -17.52
N LEU A 77 -3.34 -5.79 -17.63
CA LEU A 77 -2.39 -5.97 -18.73
C LEU A 77 -1.70 -7.34 -18.67
N MET A 78 -1.32 -7.80 -17.48
CA MET A 78 -0.65 -9.09 -17.29
C MET A 78 -1.57 -10.28 -17.58
N GLU A 79 -2.86 -10.17 -17.27
CA GLU A 79 -3.88 -11.17 -17.59
C GLU A 79 -4.06 -11.41 -19.09
N GLN A 80 -3.76 -10.41 -19.93
CA GLN A 80 -3.78 -10.57 -21.39
C GLN A 80 -2.63 -11.45 -21.92
N ILE A 81 -1.58 -11.65 -21.12
CA ILE A 81 -0.42 -12.47 -21.49
C ILE A 81 -0.63 -13.92 -21.07
N ALA A 82 -0.99 -14.15 -19.80
CA ALA A 82 -1.25 -15.47 -19.25
C ALA A 82 -2.05 -15.40 -17.91
N PRO A 83 -2.70 -16.49 -17.48
CA PRO A 83 -3.36 -16.58 -16.17
C PRO A 83 -2.42 -16.26 -14.99
N ASP A 84 -2.98 -15.86 -13.85
CA ASP A 84 -2.20 -15.60 -12.62
C ASP A 84 -1.99 -16.92 -11.88
N GLU A 85 -0.76 -17.40 -11.86
CA GLU A 85 -0.37 -18.62 -11.13
C GLU A 85 0.14 -18.30 -9.70
N GLY A 86 0.08 -17.03 -9.28
CA GLY A 86 0.53 -16.58 -7.97
C GLY A 86 2.05 -16.47 -7.84
N ALA A 87 2.52 -16.20 -6.62
CA ALA A 87 3.92 -15.85 -6.34
C ALA A 87 4.95 -16.97 -6.63
N LEU A 88 4.51 -18.22 -6.66
CA LEU A 88 5.36 -19.39 -6.95
C LEU A 88 5.14 -19.95 -8.37
N GLY A 89 4.24 -19.34 -9.14
CA GLY A 89 3.93 -19.72 -10.50
C GLY A 89 4.99 -19.27 -11.53
N LYS A 90 4.79 -19.62 -12.79
CA LYS A 90 5.67 -19.17 -13.86
C LYS A 90 5.49 -17.66 -14.08
N PRO A 91 6.58 -16.86 -14.12
CA PRO A 91 6.47 -15.44 -14.39
C PRO A 91 5.87 -15.20 -15.78
N ARG A 92 4.90 -14.29 -15.86
CA ARG A 92 4.25 -13.91 -17.12
C ARG A 92 5.15 -13.04 -18.00
N ILE A 93 5.99 -12.21 -17.38
CA ILE A 93 7.02 -11.40 -18.04
C ILE A 93 8.33 -11.51 -17.25
N GLY A 94 9.46 -11.33 -17.92
CA GLY A 94 10.78 -11.48 -17.31
C GLY A 94 11.29 -12.92 -17.32
N LYS A 95 12.28 -13.20 -16.46
CA LYS A 95 12.90 -14.53 -16.30
C LYS A 95 12.58 -15.11 -14.93
#